data_AF-A0A952RL89-F1
#
_entry.id   AF-A0A952RL89-F1
#
_cell.length_a   1.000
_cell.length_b   1.000
_cell.length_c   1.000
_cell.angle_alpha   90.00
_cell.angle_beta   90.00
_cell.angle_gamma   90.00
#
_symmetry.space_group_name_H-M   'P 1'
#
loop_
_entity.id
_entity.type
_entity.pdbx_description
1 polymer ?
#
loop_
_entity_poly.entity_id
_entity_poly.type
_entity_poly.pdbx_seq_one_letter_code
_entity_poly.pdbx_strand_id
1 'polypeptide(L)'
;MIDPKSRGSGAVDPESRGSGAVGPESKSLGSRAVDPKSESLGSRALEGNGAGLVREIALASRIQRGLENLYRLDRSANVDDYVAEAGEGERESLLVREHEGALELCLRLPRLEAGELDPVCQIIEGVSHFVYLADRAAQDRATTQLELELQAEVDKYVVLASSLDGFDAASSRRLRARLYERVAFTHERGTALGERYRIANERAHRFTGRLERELVAPRRFEQLRAELRRFFHMSQSDKLRAA
;
A
#
# COMPACT_ATOMS: atom_id res chain seq x y z
N MET A 1 -41.41 -15.47 -8.29
CA MET A 1 -41.03 -16.39 -9.38
C MET A 1 -39.91 -15.66 -10.10
N ILE A 2 -38.61 -15.79 -9.80
CA ILE A 2 -37.77 -16.91 -9.32
C ILE A 2 -36.77 -16.38 -8.26
N ASP A 3 -36.27 -17.29 -7.40
CA ASP A 3 -35.53 -17.17 -6.12
C ASP A 3 -34.37 -16.16 -5.94
N PRO A 4 -34.18 -15.63 -4.71
CA PRO A 4 -32.96 -15.01 -4.23
C PRO A 4 -32.24 -15.89 -3.19
N LYS A 5 -31.16 -16.61 -3.55
CA LYS A 5 -30.20 -17.21 -2.58
C LYS A 5 -28.79 -17.38 -3.13
N SER A 6 -27.84 -16.66 -2.52
CA SER A 6 -26.55 -17.17 -2.01
C SER A 6 -26.06 -16.14 -0.98
N ARG A 7 -26.11 -16.40 0.35
CA ARG A 7 -25.10 -17.07 1.20
C ARG A 7 -23.68 -16.60 0.81
N GLY A 8 -22.93 -15.82 1.58
CA GLY A 8 -22.71 -15.86 3.03
C GLY A 8 -21.43 -16.66 3.33
N SER A 9 -20.30 -15.98 3.44
CA SER A 9 -19.00 -16.45 4.00
C SER A 9 -18.22 -15.18 4.36
N GLY A 10 -17.81 -14.88 5.60
CA GLY A 10 -17.52 -15.75 6.74
C GLY A 10 -16.02 -15.93 6.84
N ALA A 11 -15.29 -14.94 7.36
CA ALA A 11 -13.90 -15.08 7.76
C ALA A 11 -13.78 -14.79 9.25
N VAL A 12 -13.24 -15.80 9.93
CA VAL A 12 -13.11 -16.06 11.36
C VAL A 12 -12.05 -15.20 12.04
N ASP A 13 -12.35 -14.79 13.27
CA ASP A 13 -11.40 -14.26 14.25
C ASP A 13 -10.28 -15.28 14.57
N PRO A 14 -9.13 -14.77 15.04
CA PRO A 14 -8.60 -15.31 16.28
C PRO A 14 -8.41 -14.22 17.33
N GLU A 15 -9.01 -14.45 18.50
CA GLU A 15 -8.69 -13.76 19.74
C GLU A 15 -7.18 -13.86 20.04
N SER A 16 -6.55 -12.73 20.39
CA SER A 16 -5.48 -12.74 21.38
C SER A 16 -5.63 -11.53 22.30
N ARG A 17 -6.16 -11.78 23.49
CA ARG A 17 -6.13 -10.88 24.66
C ARG A 17 -4.68 -10.74 25.15
N GLY A 18 -4.28 -9.53 25.55
CA GLY A 18 -3.04 -9.39 26.35
C GLY A 18 -2.43 -8.00 26.42
N SER A 19 -3.03 -7.15 27.25
CA SER A 19 -2.51 -5.97 27.96
C SER A 19 -0.99 -5.78 28.07
N GLY A 20 -0.50 -4.54 27.96
CA GLY A 20 0.82 -4.15 28.46
C GLY A 20 1.30 -2.77 28.00
N ALA A 21 0.96 -1.72 28.75
CA ALA A 21 1.59 -0.41 28.63
C ALA A 21 3.03 -0.46 29.18
N VAL A 22 4.01 0.05 28.42
CA VAL A 22 5.34 0.41 28.96
C VAL A 22 5.82 1.68 28.27
N GLY A 23 6.21 2.65 29.10
CA GLY A 23 6.77 3.95 28.72
C GLY A 23 8.21 3.89 28.20
N PRO A 24 8.84 5.05 27.97
CA PRO A 24 9.96 5.16 27.04
C PRO A 24 11.29 4.90 27.75
N GLU A 25 12.05 3.93 27.25
CA GLU A 25 13.50 3.89 27.43
C GLU A 25 14.18 3.69 26.08
N SER A 26 14.85 4.76 25.66
CA SER A 26 15.67 4.86 24.46
C SER A 26 16.92 3.97 24.57
N LYS A 27 17.01 2.95 23.73
CA LYS A 27 18.28 2.32 23.35
C LYS A 27 18.45 2.41 21.84
N SER A 28 19.44 3.17 21.43
CA SER A 28 19.97 3.23 20.07
C SER A 28 20.41 1.83 19.63
N LEU A 29 19.65 1.21 18.73
CA LEU A 29 19.96 -0.06 18.09
C LEU A 29 19.97 0.17 16.57
N GLY A 30 20.97 -0.43 15.89
CA GLY A 30 21.23 -0.22 14.47
C GLY A 30 20.07 -0.64 13.56
N SER A 31 20.18 -0.23 12.29
CA SER A 31 19.22 -0.50 11.20
C SER A 31 18.59 -1.89 11.29
N ARG A 32 17.25 -1.95 11.41
CA ARG A 32 16.49 -3.20 11.40
C ARG A 32 16.58 -3.85 10.03
N ALA A 33 16.91 -5.15 10.00
CA ALA A 33 16.93 -5.94 8.78
C ALA A 33 15.51 -6.37 8.40
N VAL A 34 15.22 -6.39 7.10
CA VAL A 34 13.99 -6.99 6.56
C VAL A 34 14.40 -8.33 5.96
N ASP A 35 13.91 -9.42 6.55
CA ASP A 35 14.28 -10.77 6.15
C ASP A 35 13.14 -11.44 5.38
N PRO A 36 13.44 -12.07 4.22
CA PRO A 36 12.48 -12.97 3.60
C PRO A 36 12.31 -14.21 4.48
N LYS A 37 11.07 -14.72 4.54
CA LYS A 37 10.70 -15.89 5.34
C LYS A 37 11.72 -17.04 5.18
N SER A 38 12.43 -17.39 6.26
CA SER A 38 13.28 -18.58 6.29
C SER A 38 12.44 -19.82 6.62
N GLU A 39 11.93 -20.48 5.58
CA GLU A 39 11.52 -21.88 5.69
C GLU A 39 12.63 -22.74 5.09
N SER A 40 13.17 -23.68 5.87
CA SER A 40 14.14 -24.65 5.40
C SER A 40 13.53 -25.48 4.27
N LEU A 41 13.89 -25.17 3.02
CA LEU A 41 13.52 -25.96 1.85
C LEU A 41 14.80 -26.38 1.13
N GLY A 42 15.38 -27.47 1.64
CA GLY A 42 16.26 -28.30 0.82
C GLY A 42 15.50 -28.73 -0.43
N SER A 43 16.10 -28.46 -1.59
CA SER A 43 15.84 -29.17 -2.84
C SER A 43 14.36 -29.45 -3.18
N ARG A 44 13.55 -28.40 -3.27
CA ARG A 44 12.34 -28.39 -4.11
C ARG A 44 12.44 -27.29 -5.15
N ALA A 45 13.52 -27.34 -5.93
CA ALA A 45 13.55 -26.69 -7.21
C ALA A 45 12.52 -27.41 -8.11
N LEU A 46 11.57 -26.64 -8.65
CA LEU A 46 10.62 -27.05 -9.71
C LEU A 46 9.42 -27.92 -9.28
N GLU A 47 8.59 -27.44 -8.36
CA GLU A 47 7.19 -27.91 -8.28
C GLU A 47 6.28 -26.84 -7.61
N GLY A 48 5.53 -26.08 -8.42
CA GLY A 48 4.14 -25.74 -8.10
C GLY A 48 3.74 -24.32 -7.62
N ASN A 49 4.58 -23.50 -6.98
CA ASN A 49 4.06 -22.36 -6.18
C ASN A 49 4.37 -20.93 -6.67
N GLY A 50 4.92 -20.74 -7.87
CA GLY A 50 5.26 -19.40 -8.41
C GLY A 50 4.88 -19.16 -9.88
N ALA A 51 4.28 -20.15 -10.56
CA ALA A 51 3.98 -20.04 -11.99
C ALA A 51 2.80 -19.11 -12.32
N GLY A 52 2.00 -18.71 -11.32
CA GLY A 52 0.74 -17.97 -11.52
C GLY A 52 0.84 -16.45 -11.56
N LEU A 53 1.89 -15.84 -11.00
CA LEU A 53 1.96 -14.40 -10.71
C LEU A 53 3.01 -13.61 -11.50
N VAL A 54 3.47 -14.12 -12.65
CA VAL A 54 4.58 -13.49 -13.39
C VAL A 54 4.27 -12.02 -13.75
N ARG A 55 3.03 -11.71 -14.13
CA ARG A 55 2.62 -10.35 -14.53
C ARG A 55 2.50 -9.42 -13.33
N GLU A 56 1.99 -9.94 -12.22
CA GLU A 56 1.72 -9.28 -10.96
C GLU A 56 3.05 -8.91 -10.29
N ILE A 57 3.99 -9.85 -10.23
CA ILE A 57 5.35 -9.62 -9.73
C ILE A 57 6.05 -8.57 -10.59
N ALA A 58 6.00 -8.70 -11.93
CA ALA A 58 6.61 -7.72 -12.82
C ALA A 58 6.00 -6.31 -12.68
N LEU A 59 4.70 -6.21 -12.43
CA LEU A 59 4.01 -4.96 -12.10
C LEU A 59 4.46 -4.42 -10.75
N ALA A 60 4.49 -5.26 -9.72
CA ALA A 60 4.90 -4.91 -8.37
C ALA A 60 6.32 -4.34 -8.33
N SER A 61 7.29 -5.03 -8.94
CA SER A 61 8.68 -4.56 -9.00
C SER A 61 8.81 -3.24 -9.78
N ARG A 62 7.95 -3.01 -10.79
CA ARG A 62 7.94 -1.74 -11.53
C ARG A 62 7.39 -0.59 -10.68
N ILE A 63 6.31 -0.85 -9.94
CA ILE A 63 5.72 0.12 -9.02
C ILE A 63 6.73 0.48 -7.94
N GLN A 64 7.35 -0.52 -7.30
CA GLN A 64 8.39 -0.31 -6.28
C GLN A 64 9.49 0.61 -6.82
N ARG A 65 10.09 0.29 -7.98
CA ARG A 65 11.13 1.11 -8.60
C ARG A 65 10.66 2.54 -8.85
N GLY A 66 9.41 2.72 -9.30
CA GLY A 66 8.82 4.03 -9.53
C GLY A 66 8.72 4.86 -8.24
N LEU A 67 8.21 4.25 -7.17
CA LEU A 67 8.05 4.90 -5.86
C LEU A 67 9.41 5.22 -5.22
N GLU A 68 10.34 4.27 -5.20
CA GLU A 68 11.71 4.48 -4.69
C GLU A 68 12.40 5.64 -5.41
N ASN A 69 12.30 5.69 -6.75
CA ASN A 69 12.89 6.78 -7.54
C ASN A 69 12.22 8.14 -7.25
N LEU A 70 10.89 8.18 -7.15
CA LEU A 70 10.16 9.40 -6.85
C LEU A 70 10.57 9.96 -5.48
N TYR A 71 10.58 9.07 -4.48
CA TYR A 71 10.84 9.43 -3.09
C TYR A 71 12.32 9.51 -2.73
N ARG A 72 13.22 9.03 -3.59
CA ARG A 72 14.68 8.96 -3.34
C ARG A 72 15.00 8.07 -2.15
N LEU A 73 14.49 6.85 -2.19
CA LEU A 73 14.72 5.85 -1.16
C LEU A 73 15.92 4.99 -1.55
N ASP A 74 16.73 4.64 -0.56
CA ASP A 74 17.73 3.59 -0.70
C ASP A 74 17.01 2.24 -0.61
N ARG A 75 17.20 1.38 -1.60
CA ARG A 75 16.54 0.08 -1.60
C ARG A 75 17.12 -0.81 -0.50
N SER A 76 16.25 -1.24 0.41
CA SER A 76 16.57 -2.22 1.45
C SER A 76 16.07 -3.64 1.14
N ALA A 77 15.00 -3.79 0.35
CA ALA A 77 14.40 -5.08 0.01
C ALA A 77 13.78 -5.04 -1.40
N ASN A 78 13.79 -6.15 -2.15
CA ASN A 78 13.08 -6.23 -3.44
C ASN A 78 11.73 -6.93 -3.24
N VAL A 79 10.63 -6.35 -3.72
CA VAL A 79 9.27 -6.85 -3.44
C VAL A 79 9.02 -8.26 -4.01
N ASP A 80 9.70 -8.63 -5.10
CA ASP A 80 9.59 -9.95 -5.73
C ASP A 80 10.01 -11.10 -4.79
N ASP A 81 10.94 -10.85 -3.88
CA ASP A 81 11.37 -11.81 -2.85
C ASP A 81 10.29 -12.07 -1.77
N TYR A 82 9.23 -11.25 -1.72
CA TYR A 82 8.21 -11.27 -0.67
C TYR A 82 6.79 -11.53 -1.20
N VAL A 83 6.61 -11.70 -2.52
CA VAL A 83 5.27 -11.88 -3.11
C VAL A 83 4.80 -13.34 -3.01
N ALA A 84 3.56 -13.52 -2.59
CA ALA A 84 2.81 -14.77 -2.66
C ALA A 84 1.43 -14.55 -3.28
N GLU A 85 0.77 -15.62 -3.70
CA GLU A 85 -0.59 -15.56 -4.24
C GLU A 85 -1.64 -15.40 -3.13
N ALA A 86 -2.52 -14.41 -3.30
CA ALA A 86 -3.74 -14.30 -2.50
C ALA A 86 -4.72 -15.42 -2.87
N GLY A 87 -5.51 -15.90 -1.92
CA GLY A 87 -6.51 -16.93 -2.17
C GLY A 87 -7.58 -16.46 -3.16
N GLU A 88 -8.36 -17.38 -3.71
CA GLU A 88 -9.45 -17.04 -4.61
C GLU A 88 -10.46 -16.11 -3.91
N GLY A 89 -10.70 -14.93 -4.49
CA GLY A 89 -11.56 -13.90 -3.91
C GLY A 89 -10.96 -13.14 -2.72
N GLU A 90 -9.74 -13.46 -2.30
CA GLU A 90 -9.01 -12.67 -1.30
C GLU A 90 -8.44 -11.40 -1.93
N ARG A 91 -8.45 -10.32 -1.15
CA ARG A 91 -7.81 -9.06 -1.52
C ARG A 91 -6.31 -9.12 -1.23
N GLU A 92 -5.56 -8.08 -1.62
CA GLU A 92 -4.18 -7.94 -1.20
C GLU A 92 -4.05 -7.93 0.33
N SER A 93 -2.94 -8.47 0.83
CA SER A 93 -2.61 -8.37 2.25
C SER A 93 -1.10 -8.35 2.43
N LEU A 94 -0.61 -7.45 3.29
CA LEU A 94 0.77 -7.46 3.75
C LEU A 94 0.81 -8.06 5.16
N LEU A 95 1.32 -9.28 5.27
CA LEU A 95 1.54 -9.94 6.54
C LEU A 95 2.87 -9.47 7.11
N VAL A 96 2.87 -9.09 8.39
CA VAL A 96 4.05 -8.55 9.09
C VAL A 96 4.25 -9.34 10.38
N ARG A 97 5.47 -9.83 10.59
CA ARG A 97 5.88 -10.47 11.84
C ARG A 97 7.15 -9.82 12.35
N GLU A 98 7.07 -9.23 13.53
CA GLU A 98 8.23 -8.64 14.22
C GLU A 98 8.87 -9.70 15.13
N HIS A 99 10.20 -9.79 15.07
CA HIS A 99 11.03 -10.58 15.98
C HIS A 99 12.31 -9.79 16.31
N GLU A 100 13.19 -10.31 17.18
CA GLU A 100 14.33 -9.59 17.77
C GLU A 100 15.20 -8.80 16.77
N GLY A 101 14.82 -7.54 16.51
CA GLY A 101 15.55 -6.62 15.62
C GLY A 101 15.23 -6.73 14.13
N ALA A 102 14.26 -7.55 13.72
CA ALA A 102 13.93 -7.78 12.32
C ALA A 102 12.42 -7.85 12.04
N LEU A 103 12.06 -7.49 10.81
CA LEU A 103 10.71 -7.63 10.28
C LEU A 103 10.69 -8.70 9.20
N GLU A 104 9.80 -9.67 9.33
CA GLU A 104 9.44 -10.55 8.24
C GLU A 104 8.17 -10.05 7.57
N LEU A 105 8.18 -10.08 6.24
CA LEU A 105 7.09 -9.61 5.41
C LEU A 105 6.61 -10.72 4.47
N CYS A 106 5.34 -10.71 4.11
CA CYS A 106 4.78 -11.49 3.00
C CYS A 106 3.65 -10.69 2.36
N LEU A 107 3.84 -10.30 1.10
CA LEU A 107 2.86 -9.56 0.33
C LEU A 107 2.03 -10.54 -0.52
N ARG A 108 0.79 -10.77 -0.11
CA ARG A 108 -0.15 -11.58 -0.90
C ARG A 108 -0.85 -10.69 -1.92
N LEU A 109 -0.71 -11.01 -3.20
CA LEU A 109 -1.30 -10.25 -4.29
C LEU A 109 -2.42 -11.02 -4.99
N PRO A 110 -3.53 -10.35 -5.35
CA PRO A 110 -4.53 -10.94 -6.24
C PRO A 110 -3.98 -11.07 -7.66
N ARG A 111 -4.60 -11.92 -8.47
CA ARG A 111 -4.30 -12.00 -9.91
C ARG A 111 -4.83 -10.78 -10.64
N LEU A 112 -4.12 -10.35 -11.68
CA LEU A 112 -4.60 -9.33 -12.60
C LEU A 112 -5.67 -9.90 -13.51
N GLU A 113 -6.80 -9.21 -13.53
CA GLU A 113 -7.86 -9.45 -14.49
C GLU A 113 -7.82 -8.37 -15.59
N ALA A 114 -7.99 -8.76 -16.84
CA ALA A 114 -7.87 -7.85 -17.96
C ALA A 114 -9.01 -6.82 -17.96
N GLY A 115 -8.67 -5.53 -17.98
CA GLY A 115 -9.66 -4.43 -18.04
C GLY A 115 -10.16 -3.97 -16.67
N GLU A 116 -9.83 -4.67 -15.58
CA GLU A 116 -10.26 -4.32 -14.23
C GLU A 116 -9.26 -3.40 -13.53
N LEU A 117 -9.76 -2.33 -12.92
CA LEU A 117 -8.93 -1.39 -12.16
C LEU A 117 -8.68 -1.88 -10.73
N ASP A 118 -9.62 -2.61 -10.12
CA ASP A 118 -9.52 -2.99 -8.70
C ASP A 118 -8.27 -3.86 -8.43
N PRO A 119 -7.96 -4.93 -9.19
CA PRO A 119 -6.73 -5.71 -8.96
C PRO A 119 -5.45 -4.88 -9.13
N VAL A 120 -5.44 -3.92 -10.06
CA VAL A 120 -4.31 -3.00 -10.23
C VAL A 120 -4.16 -2.09 -9.02
N CYS A 121 -5.25 -1.52 -8.50
CA CYS A 121 -5.23 -0.71 -7.28
C CYS A 121 -4.76 -1.51 -6.06
N GLN A 122 -5.22 -2.75 -5.90
CA GLN A 122 -4.79 -3.65 -4.83
C GLN A 122 -3.28 -3.94 -4.89
N ILE A 123 -2.73 -4.18 -6.08
CA ILE A 123 -1.28 -4.36 -6.24
C ILE A 123 -0.52 -3.08 -5.88
N ILE A 124 -1.00 -1.90 -6.30
CA ILE A 124 -0.37 -0.63 -5.95
C ILE A 124 -0.40 -0.41 -4.43
N GLU A 125 -1.52 -0.68 -3.78
CA GLU A 125 -1.70 -0.57 -2.33
C GLU A 125 -0.73 -1.48 -1.56
N GLY A 126 -0.68 -2.75 -1.93
CA GLY A 126 0.25 -3.72 -1.35
C GLY A 126 1.72 -3.32 -1.48
N VAL A 127 2.12 -2.84 -2.67
CA VAL A 127 3.51 -2.38 -2.91
C VAL A 127 3.80 -1.08 -2.17
N SER A 128 2.84 -0.16 -2.10
CA SER A 128 2.97 1.06 -1.29
C SER A 128 3.20 0.73 0.18
N HIS A 129 2.39 -0.19 0.74
CA HIS A 129 2.58 -0.64 2.12
C HIS A 129 3.95 -1.29 2.33
N PHE A 130 4.40 -2.14 1.41
CA PHE A 130 5.71 -2.78 1.47
C PHE A 130 6.85 -1.74 1.46
N VAL A 131 6.86 -0.83 0.48
CA VAL A 131 7.89 0.21 0.35
C VAL A 131 7.90 1.14 1.57
N TYR A 132 6.72 1.56 2.03
CA TYR A 132 6.61 2.48 3.17
C TYR A 132 7.10 1.82 4.46
N LEU A 133 6.73 0.57 4.70
CA LEU A 133 7.13 -0.16 5.90
C LEU A 133 8.63 -0.48 5.88
N ALA A 134 9.18 -0.88 4.74
CA ALA A 134 10.62 -1.13 4.58
C ALA A 134 11.45 0.14 4.81
N ASP A 135 11.01 1.29 4.27
CA ASP A 135 11.66 2.60 4.52
C ASP A 135 11.62 2.98 6.00
N ARG A 136 10.44 2.87 6.63
CA ARG A 136 10.25 3.19 8.04
C ARG A 136 11.09 2.29 8.94
N ALA A 137 11.15 0.99 8.65
CA ALA A 137 11.99 0.03 9.39
C ALA A 137 13.48 0.33 9.25
N ALA A 138 13.96 0.65 8.03
CA ALA A 138 15.35 1.01 7.79
C ALA A 138 15.78 2.28 8.55
N GLN A 139 14.84 3.21 8.77
CA GLN A 139 15.05 4.43 9.55
C GLN A 139 14.76 4.27 11.05
N ASP A 140 14.44 3.06 11.54
CA ASP A 140 13.97 2.79 12.91
C ASP A 140 12.80 3.71 13.34
N ARG A 141 11.86 3.93 12.42
CA ARG A 141 10.67 4.75 12.62
C ARG A 141 9.43 3.87 12.72
N ALA A 142 8.62 4.13 13.74
CA ALA A 142 7.28 3.56 13.81
C ALA A 142 6.36 4.17 12.73
N THR A 143 5.35 3.39 12.33
CA THR A 143 4.25 3.83 11.48
C THR A 143 2.93 3.28 12.01
N THR A 144 1.81 3.82 11.53
CA THR A 144 0.47 3.34 11.89
C THR A 144 -0.24 2.81 10.66
N GLN A 145 -1.28 2.00 10.88
CA GLN A 145 -2.15 1.54 9.79
C GLN A 145 -2.77 2.73 9.04
N LEU A 146 -3.21 3.79 9.73
CA LEU A 146 -3.80 4.96 9.05
C LEU A 146 -2.78 5.68 8.16
N GLU A 147 -1.52 5.77 8.61
CA GLU A 147 -0.46 6.40 7.84
C GLU A 147 -0.13 5.60 6.57
N LEU A 148 -0.15 4.27 6.69
CA LEU A 148 -0.01 3.33 5.56
C LEU A 148 -1.15 3.50 4.55
N GLU A 149 -2.41 3.44 5.00
CA GLU A 149 -3.56 3.59 4.10
C GLU A 149 -3.53 4.94 3.38
N LEU A 150 -3.23 6.03 4.11
CA LEU A 150 -3.16 7.37 3.52
C LEU A 150 -2.07 7.44 2.45
N GLN A 151 -0.90 6.82 2.69
CA GLN A 151 0.15 6.80 1.67
C GLN A 151 -0.29 5.97 0.46
N ALA A 152 -0.87 4.79 0.67
CA ALA A 152 -1.36 3.95 -0.41
C ALA A 152 -2.40 4.64 -1.29
N GLU A 153 -3.31 5.41 -0.70
CA GLU A 153 -4.28 6.21 -1.45
C GLU A 153 -3.63 7.28 -2.33
N VAL A 154 -2.56 7.92 -1.86
CA VAL A 154 -1.79 8.89 -2.66
C VAL A 154 -0.99 8.17 -3.75
N ASP A 155 -0.39 7.02 -3.44
CA ASP A 155 0.44 6.26 -4.37
C ASP A 155 -0.38 5.65 -5.50
N LYS A 156 -1.63 5.21 -5.23
CA LYS A 156 -2.62 4.85 -6.26
C LYS A 156 -2.79 5.98 -7.28
N TYR A 157 -2.97 7.23 -6.83
CA TYR A 157 -3.06 8.38 -7.73
C TYR A 157 -1.75 8.61 -8.51
N VAL A 158 -0.60 8.59 -7.83
CA VAL A 158 0.71 8.86 -8.46
C VAL A 158 1.04 7.85 -9.54
N VAL A 159 0.91 6.55 -9.22
CA VAL A 159 1.24 5.45 -10.13
C VAL A 159 0.31 5.47 -11.34
N LEU A 160 -1.00 5.59 -11.11
CA LEU A 160 -1.98 5.64 -12.20
C LEU A 160 -1.81 6.90 -13.05
N ALA A 161 -1.58 8.07 -12.46
CA ALA A 161 -1.30 9.30 -13.19
C ALA A 161 -0.07 9.18 -14.09
N SER A 162 1.00 8.53 -13.60
CA SER A 162 2.24 8.31 -14.35
C SER A 162 2.08 7.32 -15.51
N SER A 163 1.01 6.52 -15.50
CA SER A 163 0.67 5.58 -16.58
C SER A 163 -0.21 6.19 -17.68
N LEU A 164 -0.68 7.43 -17.49
CA LEU A 164 -1.54 8.13 -18.45
C LEU A 164 -0.70 9.01 -19.38
N ASP A 165 -0.83 8.77 -20.68
CA ASP A 165 -0.25 9.64 -21.70
C ASP A 165 -0.87 11.04 -21.64
N GLY A 166 -0.02 12.06 -21.68
CA GLY A 166 -0.47 13.46 -21.73
C GLY A 166 -1.18 13.94 -20.46
N PHE A 167 -0.85 13.39 -19.29
CA PHE A 167 -1.49 13.73 -18.01
C PHE A 167 -1.63 15.25 -17.78
N ASP A 168 -2.87 15.69 -17.56
CA ASP A 168 -3.28 17.07 -17.33
C ASP A 168 -4.36 17.18 -16.23
N ALA A 169 -4.88 18.40 -16.03
CA ALA A 169 -5.91 18.65 -15.01
C ALA A 169 -7.23 17.91 -15.28
N ALA A 170 -7.60 17.68 -16.54
CA ALA A 170 -8.84 16.99 -16.88
C ALA A 170 -8.70 15.48 -16.64
N SER A 171 -7.57 14.87 -17.03
CA SER A 171 -7.28 13.48 -16.70
C SER A 171 -7.09 13.26 -15.20
N SER A 172 -6.43 14.20 -14.51
CA SER A 172 -6.27 14.19 -13.05
C SER A 172 -7.62 14.17 -12.33
N ARG A 173 -8.55 15.04 -12.72
CA ARG A 173 -9.89 15.09 -12.14
C ARG A 173 -10.68 13.80 -12.38
N ARG A 174 -10.62 13.25 -13.59
CA ARG A 174 -11.26 11.96 -13.91
C ARG A 174 -10.68 10.82 -13.08
N LEU A 175 -9.36 10.79 -12.89
CA LEU A 175 -8.68 9.80 -12.06
C LEU A 175 -9.11 9.92 -10.59
N ARG A 176 -9.09 11.14 -10.04
CA ARG A 176 -9.53 11.41 -8.66
C ARG A 176 -10.99 11.01 -8.42
N ALA A 177 -11.89 11.32 -9.36
CA ALA A 177 -13.28 10.89 -9.26
C ALA A 177 -13.41 9.36 -9.17
N ARG A 178 -12.60 8.61 -9.93
CA ARG A 178 -12.60 7.13 -9.87
C ARG A 178 -12.01 6.59 -8.55
N LEU A 179 -10.95 7.21 -8.05
CA LEU A 179 -10.24 6.73 -6.85
C LEU A 179 -10.91 7.12 -5.54
N TYR A 180 -11.62 8.26 -5.50
CA TYR A 180 -12.05 8.86 -4.23
C TYR A 180 -13.54 9.15 -4.14
N GLU A 181 -14.23 9.34 -5.27
CA GLU A 181 -15.66 9.70 -5.26
C GLU A 181 -16.56 8.51 -5.63
N ARG A 182 -16.12 7.68 -6.57
CA ARG A 182 -16.86 6.52 -7.08
C ARG A 182 -16.40 5.22 -6.44
N VAL A 183 -16.28 5.23 -5.11
CA VAL A 183 -15.82 4.09 -4.32
C VAL A 183 -16.95 3.47 -3.50
N ALA A 184 -16.85 2.16 -3.28
CA ALA A 184 -17.72 1.42 -2.36
C ALA A 184 -16.86 0.92 -1.19
N PHE A 185 -17.26 1.24 0.03
CA PHE A 185 -16.59 0.75 1.23
C PHE A 185 -17.19 -0.58 1.65
N THR A 186 -16.36 -1.61 1.73
CA THR A 186 -16.75 -2.97 2.19
C THR A 186 -16.96 -3.03 3.70
N HIS A 187 -16.30 -2.16 4.46
CA HIS A 187 -16.40 -2.11 5.92
C HIS A 187 -17.40 -1.07 6.40
N GLU A 188 -18.22 -1.44 7.39
CA GLU A 188 -19.26 -0.59 7.95
C GLU A 188 -18.70 0.68 8.58
N ARG A 189 -19.49 1.75 8.52
CA ARG A 189 -19.20 3.01 9.22
C ARG A 189 -19.27 2.78 10.73
N GLY A 190 -18.42 3.46 11.48
CA GLY A 190 -18.33 3.31 12.94
C GLY A 190 -17.44 2.16 13.41
N THR A 191 -16.95 1.31 12.51
CA THR A 191 -15.88 0.36 12.81
C THR A 191 -14.52 1.05 12.68
N ALA A 192 -13.55 0.70 13.52
CA ALA A 192 -12.20 1.28 13.44
C ALA A 192 -11.55 1.09 12.06
N LEU A 193 -11.74 -0.09 11.46
CA LEU A 193 -11.27 -0.42 10.11
C LEU A 193 -11.97 0.43 9.05
N GLY A 194 -13.30 0.52 9.11
CA GLY A 194 -14.09 1.30 8.16
C GLY A 194 -13.84 2.81 8.26
N GLU A 195 -13.62 3.36 9.46
CA GLU A 195 -13.28 4.78 9.62
C GLU A 195 -11.86 5.06 9.10
N ARG A 196 -10.91 4.15 9.31
CA ARG A 196 -9.54 4.32 8.81
C ARG A 196 -9.51 4.49 7.28
N TYR A 197 -10.14 3.59 6.53
CA TYR A 197 -10.18 3.69 5.06
C TYR A 197 -10.88 4.96 4.59
N ARG A 198 -11.97 5.37 5.24
CA ARG A 198 -12.69 6.61 4.89
C ARG A 198 -11.84 7.85 5.14
N ILE A 199 -11.16 7.92 6.28
CA ILE A 199 -10.26 9.03 6.59
C ILE A 199 -9.09 9.07 5.60
N ALA A 200 -8.46 7.92 5.31
CA ALA A 200 -7.37 7.86 4.34
C ALA A 200 -7.81 8.34 2.95
N ASN A 201 -8.96 7.84 2.48
CA ASN A 201 -9.54 8.21 1.18
C ASN A 201 -9.88 9.70 1.11
N GLU A 202 -10.57 10.25 2.12
CA GLU A 202 -10.92 11.67 2.18
C GLU A 202 -9.68 12.58 2.18
N ARG A 203 -8.66 12.23 2.97
CA ARG A 203 -7.42 13.00 3.08
C ARG A 203 -6.62 12.94 1.79
N ALA A 204 -6.45 11.77 1.20
CA ALA A 204 -5.81 11.64 -0.10
C ALA A 204 -6.57 12.41 -1.18
N HIS A 205 -7.91 12.38 -1.16
CA HIS A 205 -8.72 13.13 -2.10
C HIS A 205 -8.47 14.64 -2.03
N ARG A 206 -8.45 15.19 -0.81
CA ARG A 206 -8.20 16.62 -0.59
C ARG A 206 -6.77 17.00 -0.97
N PHE A 207 -5.78 16.20 -0.57
CA PHE A 207 -4.38 16.41 -0.89
C PHE A 207 -4.14 16.40 -2.41
N THR A 208 -4.56 15.33 -3.11
CA THR A 208 -4.40 15.23 -4.57
C THR A 208 -5.17 16.31 -5.32
N GLY A 209 -6.29 16.80 -4.78
CA GLY A 209 -7.00 17.94 -5.34
C GLY A 209 -6.29 19.27 -5.20
N ARG A 210 -5.55 19.46 -4.11
CA ARG A 210 -4.65 20.59 -3.96
C ARG A 210 -3.51 20.52 -4.98
N LEU A 211 -2.88 19.35 -5.12
CA LEU A 211 -1.84 19.12 -6.14
C LEU A 211 -2.34 19.36 -7.56
N GLU A 212 -3.56 18.92 -7.88
CA GLU A 212 -4.20 19.17 -9.18
C GLU A 212 -4.25 20.67 -9.48
N ARG A 213 -4.83 21.45 -8.57
CA ARG A 213 -5.03 22.89 -8.76
C ARG A 213 -3.71 23.68 -8.78
N GLU A 214 -2.80 23.36 -7.87
CA GLU A 214 -1.59 24.17 -7.64
C GLU A 214 -0.43 23.76 -8.56
N LEU A 215 -0.36 22.50 -8.98
CA LEU A 215 0.83 21.93 -9.61
C LEU A 215 0.53 21.22 -10.95
N VAL A 216 -0.54 20.44 -11.06
CA VAL A 216 -0.86 19.75 -12.33
C VAL A 216 -1.44 20.71 -13.37
N ALA A 217 -2.44 21.50 -13.01
CA ALA A 217 -3.06 22.48 -13.91
C ALA A 217 -2.06 23.49 -14.49
N PRO A 218 -1.13 24.09 -13.70
CA PRO A 218 -0.08 24.95 -14.24
C PRO A 218 1.14 24.19 -14.77
N ARG A 219 1.10 22.85 -14.88
CA ARG A 219 2.19 21.98 -15.39
C ARG A 219 3.53 22.10 -14.66
N ARG A 220 3.48 22.32 -13.34
CA ARG A 220 4.64 22.44 -12.44
C ARG A 220 5.11 21.09 -11.91
N PHE A 221 5.53 20.20 -12.81
CA PHE A 221 5.82 18.80 -12.48
C PHE A 221 7.05 18.58 -11.58
N GLU A 222 8.04 19.47 -11.62
CA GLU A 222 9.16 19.42 -10.67
C GLU A 222 8.70 19.67 -9.24
N GLN A 223 7.87 20.70 -9.06
CA GLN A 223 7.28 21.04 -7.76
C GLN A 223 6.31 19.96 -7.29
N LEU A 224 5.56 19.35 -8.21
CA LEU A 224 4.72 18.18 -7.91
C LEU A 224 5.54 17.04 -7.30
N ARG A 225 6.65 16.66 -7.94
CA ARG A 225 7.54 15.61 -7.43
C ARG A 225 8.15 15.98 -6.08
N ALA A 226 8.56 17.25 -5.90
CA ALA A 226 9.09 17.73 -4.64
C ALA A 226 8.05 17.65 -3.51
N GLU A 227 6.80 18.03 -3.79
CA GLU A 227 5.71 18.00 -2.81
C GLU A 227 5.29 16.56 -2.45
N LEU A 228 5.23 15.66 -3.45
CA LEU A 228 5.00 14.22 -3.21
C LEU A 228 6.10 13.61 -2.35
N ARG A 229 7.37 13.93 -2.64
CA ARG A 229 8.51 13.50 -1.82
C ARG A 229 8.44 14.03 -0.41
N ARG A 230 8.13 15.32 -0.25
CA ARG A 230 7.96 15.94 1.06
C ARG A 230 6.87 15.22 1.85
N PHE A 231 5.71 14.96 1.22
CA PHE A 231 4.59 14.27 1.85
C PHE A 231 4.96 12.86 2.31
N PHE A 232 5.67 12.05 1.51
CA PHE A 232 6.09 10.70 1.89
C PHE A 232 6.90 10.68 3.21
N HIS A 233 7.80 11.63 3.40
CA HIS A 233 8.70 11.67 4.55
C HIS A 233 8.07 12.24 5.83
N MET A 234 6.90 12.87 5.72
CA MET A 234 6.17 13.45 6.85
C MET A 234 5.79 12.40 7.90
N SER A 235 5.63 12.86 9.15
CA SER A 235 4.92 12.11 10.18
C SER A 235 3.43 12.01 9.84
N GLN A 236 2.71 11.06 10.44
CA GLN A 236 1.25 10.98 10.32
C GLN A 236 0.57 12.33 10.62
N SER A 237 0.96 12.98 11.73
CA SER A 237 0.37 14.27 12.14
C SER A 237 0.56 15.34 11.07
N ASP A 238 1.72 15.39 10.43
CA ASP A 238 1.99 16.36 9.37
C ASP A 238 1.23 16.03 8.08
N LYS A 239 1.14 14.75 7.71
CA LYS A 239 0.32 14.30 6.56
C LYS A 239 -1.14 14.70 6.75
N LEU A 240 -1.71 14.46 7.94
CA LEU A 240 -3.10 14.79 8.25
C LEU A 240 -3.38 16.30 8.25
N ARG A 241 -2.36 17.14 8.53
CA ARG A 241 -2.50 18.60 8.41
C ARG A 241 -2.36 19.08 6.96
N ALA A 242 -1.47 18.45 6.19
CA ALA A 242 -1.24 18.78 4.78
C ALA A 242 -2.35 18.29 3.85
N ALA A 243 -3.16 17.32 4.32
CA ALA A 243 -4.25 16.66 3.62
C ALA A 243 -5.63 17.11 4.11
#